data_AF-A0A6G1AY10-F1
#
_entry.id   AF-A0A6G1AY10-F1
#
_cell.length_a   1.000
_cell.length_b   1.000
_cell.length_c   1.000
_cell.angle_alpha   90.00
_cell.angle_beta   90.00
_cell.angle_gamma   90.00
#
_symmetry.space_group_name_H-M   'P 1'
#
loop_
_entity.id
_entity.type
_entity.pdbx_description
1 polymer ?
#
loop_
_entity_poly.entity_id
_entity_poly.type
_entity_poly.pdbx_seq_one_letter_code
_entity_poly.pdbx_strand_id
1 'polypeptide(L)' 'MHLKNKVSEHIPVYQQEENQTDVWTLLNGNKDDFFIYDRCGRLVYHLGLPYSFLTFPYVEEAIKIAYCEKKCGNCSLMVL' A
#
# COMPACT_ATOMS: atom_id res chain seq x y z
N MET A 1 -16.19 -2.31 15.36
CA MET A 1 -15.08 -2.14 14.39
C MET A 1 -13.89 -1.53 15.12
N HIS A 2 -12.80 -2.28 15.32
CA HIS A 2 -11.77 -1.95 16.34
C HIS A 2 -10.34 -1.75 15.82
N LEU A 3 -10.08 -1.89 14.51
CA LEU A 3 -8.71 -1.79 13.97
C LEU A 3 -8.09 -0.40 14.17
N LYS A 4 -8.87 0.67 13.99
CA LYS A 4 -8.42 2.04 14.26
C LYS A 4 -7.94 2.23 15.71
N ASN A 5 -8.57 1.53 16.66
CA ASN A 5 -8.19 1.60 18.08
C ASN A 5 -6.96 0.74 18.42
N LYS A 6 -6.38 0.04 17.45
CA LYS A 6 -5.18 -0.81 17.61
C LYS A 6 -3.92 -0.18 17.02
N VAL A 7 -4.02 0.99 16.39
CA VAL A 7 -2.90 1.69 15.76
C VAL A 7 -2.76 3.11 16.31
N SER A 8 -1.60 3.72 16.06
CA SER A 8 -1.34 5.14 16.38
C SER A 8 -2.33 6.05 15.64
N GLU A 9 -2.72 7.16 16.26
CA GLU A 9 -3.56 8.19 15.63
C GLU A 9 -2.92 8.80 14.37
N HIS A 10 -1.60 8.69 14.22
CA HIS A 10 -0.86 9.12 13.04
C HIS A 10 -0.95 8.15 11.86
N ILE A 11 -1.56 6.97 12.05
CA ILE A 11 -1.77 5.97 11.01
C ILE A 11 -3.26 5.97 10.66
N PRO A 12 -3.65 6.54 9.51
CA PRO A 12 -5.04 6.49 9.09
C PRO A 12 -5.44 5.04 8.77
N VAL A 13 -6.58 4.60 9.31
CA VAL A 13 -7.18 3.31 8.99
C VAL A 13 -8.50 3.58 8.31
N TYR A 14 -8.62 3.09 7.08
CA TYR A 14 -9.84 3.17 6.29
C TYR A 14 -10.52 1.80 6.28
N GLN A 15 -11.84 1.81 6.28
CA GLN A 15 -12.66 0.63 6.04
C GLN A 15 -13.58 0.92 4.86
N GLN A 16 -13.69 -0.04 3.97
CA GLN A 16 -14.61 0.03 2.85
C GLN A 16 -16.05 -0.06 3.36
N GLU A 17 -16.91 0.85 2.89
CA GLU A 17 -18.35 0.82 3.12
C GLU A 17 -19.03 -0.23 2.24
N GLU A 18 -20.19 -0.75 2.65
CA GLU A 18 -20.88 -1.85 1.94
C GLU A 18 -21.15 -1.57 0.45
N ASN A 19 -21.42 -0.30 0.10
CA ASN A 19 -21.76 0.11 -1.27
C ASN A 19 -20.58 0.68 -2.06
N GLN A 20 -19.37 0.70 -1.50
CA GLN A 20 -18.18 1.15 -2.21
C GLN A 20 -17.62 0.04 -3.11
N THR A 21 -16.92 0.44 -4.18
CA THR A 21 -16.19 -0.49 -5.04
C THR A 21 -15.20 -1.31 -4.22
N ASP A 22 -15.20 -2.62 -4.44
CA ASP A 22 -14.29 -3.54 -3.78
C ASP A 22 -12.83 -3.20 -4.09
N VAL A 23 -12.11 -2.73 -3.08
CA VAL A 23 -10.75 -2.22 -3.24
C VAL A 23 -9.80 -3.35 -3.63
N TRP A 24 -10.06 -4.58 -3.17
CA TRP A 24 -9.24 -5.74 -3.50
C TRP A 24 -9.37 -6.12 -4.97
N THR A 25 -10.59 -6.17 -5.50
CA THR A 25 -10.85 -6.40 -6.93
C THR A 25 -10.25 -5.28 -7.77
N LEU A 26 -10.45 -4.01 -7.37
CA LEU A 26 -9.90 -2.86 -8.10
C LEU A 26 -8.37 -2.90 -8.22
N LEU A 27 -7.70 -3.26 -7.13
CA LEU A 27 -6.24 -3.38 -7.07
C LEU A 27 -5.72 -4.72 -7.59
N ASN A 28 -6.60 -5.62 -8.03
CA ASN A 28 -6.28 -7.00 -8.41
C ASN A 28 -5.44 -7.71 -7.34
N GLY A 29 -5.82 -7.52 -6.08
CA GLY A 29 -5.14 -8.03 -4.89
C GLY A 29 -5.80 -9.25 -4.28
N ASN A 30 -4.99 -10.05 -3.61
CA ASN A 30 -5.43 -11.17 -2.79
C ASN A 30 -5.33 -10.84 -1.30
N LYS A 31 -5.91 -11.72 -0.48
CA LYS A 31 -5.78 -11.65 0.97
C LYS A 31 -4.30 -11.61 1.37
N ASP A 32 -3.98 -10.76 2.34
CA ASP A 32 -2.64 -10.56 2.91
C ASP A 32 -1.64 -9.93 1.92
N ASP A 33 -2.07 -9.41 0.77
CA ASP A 33 -1.20 -8.64 -0.12
C ASP A 33 -0.88 -7.25 0.47
N PHE A 34 0.35 -6.78 0.21
CA PHE A 34 0.77 -5.42 0.50
C PHE A 34 0.96 -4.64 -0.79
N PHE A 35 0.30 -3.48 -0.88
CA PHE A 35 0.49 -2.49 -1.95
C PHE A 35 1.25 -1.30 -1.37
N ILE A 36 2.47 -1.07 -1.84
CA ILE A 36 3.34 0.00 -1.35
C ILE A 36 3.49 1.01 -2.48
N TYR A 37 3.01 2.22 -2.20
CA TYR A 37 3.08 3.36 -3.10
C TYR A 37 4.19 4.32 -2.67
N ASP A 38 4.88 4.92 -3.63
CA ASP A 38 5.84 5.98 -3.35
C ASP A 38 5.12 7.34 -3.09
N ARG A 39 5.89 8.36 -2.68
CA ARG A 39 5.39 9.72 -2.46
C ARG A 39 4.77 10.40 -3.70
N CYS A 40 4.98 9.82 -4.89
CA CYS A 40 4.42 10.30 -6.14
C CYS A 40 3.16 9.52 -6.55
N GLY A 41 2.64 8.65 -5.66
CA GLY A 41 1.40 7.90 -5.88
C GLY A 41 1.55 6.71 -6.81
N ARG A 42 2.77 6.24 -7.08
CA ARG A 42 3.00 5.10 -7.97
C ARG A 42 3.21 3.83 -7.17
N LEU A 43 2.56 2.76 -7.61
CA LEU A 43 2.76 1.43 -7.03
C LEU A 43 4.18 0.96 -7.33
N VAL A 44 5.01 0.84 -6.29
CA VAL A 44 6.41 0.41 -6.42
C VAL A 44 6.60 -1.05 -6.01
N TYR A 45 5.76 -1.56 -5.09
CA TYR A 45 5.74 -2.96 -4.73
C TYR A 45 4.31 -3.48 -4.56
N HIS A 46 4.06 -4.66 -5.11
CA HIS A 46 2.92 -5.52 -4.79
C HIS A 46 3.49 -6.82 -4.26
N LEU A 47 3.32 -7.07 -2.95
CA LEU A 47 3.86 -8.25 -2.28
C LEU A 47 2.71 -9.15 -1.86
N GLY A 48 2.58 -10.31 -2.52
CA GLY A 48 1.72 -11.39 -2.06
C GLY A 48 2.50 -12.48 -1.33
N LEU A 49 1.81 -13.55 -0.96
CA LEU A 49 2.44 -14.71 -0.34
C LEU A 49 3.51 -15.34 -1.26
N PRO A 50 4.66 -15.81 -0.72
CA PRO A 50 5.02 -15.84 0.71
C PRO A 50 5.72 -14.56 1.21
N TYR A 51 5.93 -13.57 0.36
CA TYR A 51 6.69 -12.36 0.69
C TYR A 51 5.95 -11.40 1.62
N SER A 52 4.62 -11.52 1.71
CA SER A 52 3.80 -10.74 2.63
C SER A 52 3.83 -11.22 4.08
N PHE A 53 4.49 -12.34 4.39
CA PHE A 53 4.66 -12.77 5.78
C PHE A 53 5.54 -11.80 6.55
N LEU A 54 4.93 -11.10 7.51
CA LEU A 54 5.58 -10.07 8.34
C LEU A 54 6.69 -10.60 9.26
N THR A 55 6.87 -11.91 9.37
CA THR A 55 8.04 -12.52 10.03
C THR A 55 9.32 -12.38 9.21
N PHE A 56 9.20 -12.15 7.90
CA PHE A 56 10.31 -11.90 6.99
C PHE A 56 10.45 -10.39 6.69
N PRO A 57 11.63 -9.91 6.29
CA PRO A 57 11.91 -8.48 6.17
C PRO A 57 11.34 -7.84 4.89
N TYR A 58 10.71 -8.59 3.99
CA TYR A 58 10.38 -8.10 2.64
C TYR A 58 9.46 -6.88 2.64
N VAL A 59 8.42 -6.88 3.48
CA VAL A 59 7.49 -5.75 3.58
C VAL A 59 8.20 -4.51 4.16
N GLU A 60 9.00 -4.69 5.21
CA GLU A 60 9.74 -3.61 5.85
C GLU A 60 10.77 -2.99 4.88
N GLU A 61 11.56 -3.81 4.19
CA GLU A 61 12.55 -3.35 3.22
C GLU A 61 11.89 -2.66 2.02
N ALA A 62 10.77 -3.18 1.52
CA ALA A 62 10.02 -2.52 0.45
C ALA A 62 9.50 -1.14 0.87
N ILE A 63 9.02 -0.99 2.11
CA ILE A 63 8.62 0.32 2.67
C ILE A 63 9.83 1.26 2.75
N LYS A 64 10.96 0.80 3.31
CA LYS A 64 12.20 1.60 3.40
C LYS A 64 12.67 2.06 2.02
N ILE A 65 12.69 1.18 1.03
CA ILE A 65 13.07 1.50 -0.34
C ILE A 65 12.10 2.53 -0.95
N ALA A 66 10.78 2.30 -0.81
CA ALA A 66 9.77 3.22 -1.33
C ALA A 66 9.88 4.63 -0.73
N TYR A 67 10.25 4.72 0.55
CA TYR A 67 10.41 5.99 1.27
C TYR A 67 11.75 6.69 0.98
N CYS A 68 12.86 5.96 1.12
CA CYS A 68 14.22 6.52 1.06
C CYS A 68 14.68 6.78 -0.37
N GLU A 69 14.31 5.92 -1.32
CA GLU A 69 14.75 6.09 -2.70
C GLU A 69 13.93 7.16 -3.42
N LYS A 70 14.59 7.91 -4.31
CA LYS A 70 13.91 8.87 -5.19
C LYS A 70 13.31 8.14 -6.39
N LYS A 71 12.36 7.24 -6.13
CA LYS A 71 11.76 6.41 -7.17
C LYS A 71 10.96 7.22 -8.19
N CYS A 72 10.43 8.40 -7.84
CA CYS A 72 9.63 9.25 -8.73
C CYS A 72 10.24 9.35 -10.13
N GLY A 73 9.53 8.82 -11.13
CA GLY A 73 9.95 8.85 -12.53
C GLY A 73 9.66 10.20 -13.16
N ASN A 74 9.79 10.28 -14.48
CA ASN A 74 9.45 11.49 -15.23
C ASN A 74 7.99 11.89 -14.96
N CYS A 75 7.81 13.13 -14.52
CA CYS A 75 6.49 13.70 -14.25
C CYS A 75 5.83 14.03 -15.60
N SER A 76 5.05 13.12 -16.16
CA SER A 76 4.15 13.43 -17.27
C SER A 76 2.84 13.95 -16.69
N LEU A 77 2.86 15.18 -16.18
CA LEU A 77 1.63 15.91 -15.86
C LEU A 77 0.94 16.19 -17.20
N MET A 78 0.13 15.24 -17.69
CA MET A 78 -0.82 15.52 -18.77
C MET A 78 -1.91 16.40 -18.18
N VAL A 79 -1.69 17.70 -18.23
CA VAL A 79 -2.77 18.69 -18.11
C VAL A 79 -3.67 18.45 -19.31
N LEU A 80 -4.87 17.94 -19.05
CA LEU A 80 -5.99 17.96 -19.99
C LEU A 80 -6.77 19.25 -19.78
#